data_AF-V4XRP1-F1
#
_entry.id   AF-V4XRP1-F1
#
_cell.length_a   1.000
_cell.length_b   1.000
_cell.length_c   1.000
_cell.angle_alpha   90.00
_cell.angle_beta   90.00
_cell.angle_gamma   90.00
#
_symmetry.space_group_name_H-M   'P 1'
#
loop_
_entity.id
_entity.type
_entity.pdbx_description
1 polymer ?
#
loop_
_entity_poly.entity_id
_entity_poly.type
_entity_poly.pdbx_seq_one_letter_code
_entity_poly.pdbx_strand_id
1 'polypeptide(L)' 'MGRWLEAVDAGVAPPVVLEATNESVLTAVDAERLREHAFDPDGFDPGTLDADD' A
#
# COMPACT_ATOMS: atom_id res chain seq x y z
N MET A 1 5.36 -2.80 -9.74
CA MET A 1 3.91 -3.11 -9.63
C MET A 1 3.59 -4.59 -9.62
N GLY A 2 4.19 -5.45 -10.46
CA GLY A 2 3.82 -6.88 -10.55
C GLY A 2 3.64 -7.57 -9.19
N ARG A 3 4.64 -7.49 -8.31
CA ARG A 3 4.56 -8.08 -6.97
C ARG A 3 3.46 -7.50 -6.06
N TRP A 4 3.16 -6.22 -6.21
CA TRP A 4 2.09 -5.60 -5.42
C TRP A 4 0.72 -6.06 -5.94
N LEU A 5 0.54 -6.16 -7.26
CA LEU A 5 -0.66 -6.73 -7.88
C LEU A 5 -0.89 -8.18 -7.46
N GLU A 6 0.15 -9.01 -7.50
CA GLU A 6 0.10 -10.40 -6.99
C GLU A 6 -0.33 -10.44 -5.52
N ALA A 7 0.15 -9.51 -4.70
CA ALA A 7 -0.23 -9.41 -3.30
C ALA A 7 -1.69 -8.96 -3.11
N VAL A 8 -2.21 -8.08 -3.97
CA VAL A 8 -3.64 -7.69 -3.94
C VAL A 8 -4.50 -8.91 -4.26
N ASP A 9 -4.14 -9.66 -5.30
CA ASP A 9 -4.89 -10.85 -5.70
C ASP A 9 -4.80 -11.96 -4.64
N ALA A 10 -3.71 -12.02 -3.88
CA ALA A 10 -3.55 -12.90 -2.73
C ALA A 10 -4.16 -12.35 -1.41
N GLY A 11 -4.72 -11.14 -1.41
CA GLY A 11 -5.32 -10.51 -0.24
C GLY A 11 -4.33 -10.09 0.85
N VAL A 12 -3.05 -9.94 0.52
CA VAL A 12 -1.94 -9.60 1.43
C VAL A 12 -1.17 -8.37 0.96
N ALA A 13 -1.79 -7.53 0.13
CA ALA A 13 -1.15 -6.31 -0.35
C ALA A 13 -0.82 -5.37 0.81
N PRO A 14 0.41 -4.84 0.85
CA PRO A 14 0.77 -3.84 1.85
C PRO A 14 0.06 -2.51 1.57
N PRO A 15 -0.12 -1.67 2.60
CA PRO A 15 -0.68 -0.34 2.43
C PRO A 15 0.21 0.55 1.56
N VAL A 16 -0.41 1.52 0.87
CA VAL A 16 0.24 2.46 -0.05
C VAL A 16 0.02 3.90 0.39
N VAL A 17 1.07 4.71 0.34
CA VAL A 17 0.98 6.15 0.61
C VAL A 17 0.63 6.85 -0.70
N LEU A 18 -0.61 7.33 -0.84
CA LEU A 18 -1.12 7.89 -2.10
C LEU A 18 -0.37 9.15 -2.52
N GLU A 19 -0.03 10.03 -1.57
CA GLU A 19 0.72 11.27 -1.82
C GLU A 19 2.14 11.02 -2.34
N ALA A 20 2.71 9.86 -2.00
CA ALA A 20 4.04 9.42 -2.45
C ALA A 20 3.98 8.50 -3.68
N THR A 21 2.78 8.18 -4.17
CA THR A 21 2.56 7.24 -5.29
C THR A 21 2.44 8.01 -6.61
N ASN A 22 3.22 7.61 -7.62
CA ASN A 22 3.21 8.28 -8.92
C ASN A 22 1.91 8.01 -9.71
N GLU A 23 1.37 9.01 -10.39
CA GLU A 23 0.13 8.88 -11.16
C GLU A 23 0.17 7.79 -12.25
N SER A 24 1.36 7.45 -12.79
CA SER A 24 1.51 6.38 -13.80
C SER A 24 0.99 5.01 -13.34
N VAL A 25 0.88 4.79 -12.02
CA VAL A 25 0.29 3.56 -11.43
C VAL A 25 -1.14 3.34 -11.94
N LEU A 26 -1.88 4.42 -12.22
CA LEU A 26 -3.26 4.36 -12.70
C LEU A 26 -3.42 3.72 -14.08
N THR A 27 -2.33 3.49 -14.81
CA THR A 27 -2.35 2.72 -16.05
C THR A 27 -2.51 1.21 -15.80
N ALA A 28 -2.13 0.74 -14.61
CA ALA A 28 -2.11 -0.67 -14.24
C ALA A 28 -3.06 -1.03 -13.09
N VAL A 29 -3.49 -0.06 -12.29
CA VAL A 29 -4.33 -0.27 -11.10
C VAL A 29 -5.41 0.81 -11.03
N ASP A 30 -6.65 0.43 -10.76
CA ASP A 30 -7.73 1.38 -10.54
C ASP A 30 -7.50 2.22 -9.27
N ALA A 31 -7.87 3.50 -9.32
CA ALA A 31 -7.73 4.42 -8.20
C ALA A 31 -8.49 3.97 -6.94
N GLU A 32 -9.59 3.24 -7.12
CA GLU A 32 -10.37 2.71 -6.00
C GLU A 32 -9.61 1.62 -5.24
N ARG A 33 -8.96 0.68 -5.94
CA ARG A 33 -8.09 -0.32 -5.30
C ARG A 33 -6.93 0.31 -4.53
N LEU A 34 -6.36 1.40 -5.06
CA LEU A 34 -5.30 2.13 -4.34
C LEU A 34 -5.84 2.79 -3.06
N ARG A 35 -7.06 3.34 -3.09
CA ARG A 35 -7.71 3.93 -1.91
C ARG A 35 -8.06 2.90 -0.85
N GLU A 36 -8.51 1.71 -1.25
CA GLU A 36 -8.79 0.60 -0.32
C GLU A 36 -7.54 0.16 0.48
N HIS A 37 -6.37 0.27 -0.15
CA HIS A 37 -5.08 -0.05 0.47
C HIS A 37 -4.34 1.21 0.93
N ALA A 38 -5.01 2.35 1.06
CA ALA A 38 -4.34 3.57 1.49
C ALA A 38 -3.75 3.40 2.90
N PHE A 39 -2.53 3.89 3.08
CA PHE A 39 -1.90 3.92 4.39
C PHE A 39 -2.68 4.86 5.32
N ASP A 40 -3.05 4.33 6.49
CA ASP A 40 -3.71 5.08 7.56
C ASP A 40 -2.66 5.52 8.59
N PRO A 41 -2.33 6.82 8.67
CA PRO A 41 -1.36 7.32 9.65
C PRO A 41 -1.87 7.24 11.09
N ASP A 42 -3.18 7.26 11.32
CA ASP A 42 -3.75 7.22 12.68
C ASP A 42 -3.74 5.80 13.26
N GLY A 43 -3.73 4.78 12.39
CA GLY A 43 -3.60 3.37 12.74
C GLY A 43 -2.16 2.85 12.82
N PHE A 44 -1.17 3.69 12.52
CA PHE A 44 0.23 3.29 12.49
C PHE A 44 0.88 3.36 13.87
N ASP A 45 1.30 2.21 14.41
CA ASP A 45 2.13 2.13 15.61
C ASP A 45 3.62 2.07 15.24
N PRO A 46 4.39 3.16 15.39
CA PRO A 46 5.81 3.18 15.07
C PRO A 46 6.62 2.20 15.92
N GLY A 47 6.14 1.80 17.11
CA GLY A 47 6.82 0.84 17.98
C GLY A 47 6.93 -0.57 17.40
N THR A 48 6.22 -0.87 16.31
CA THR A 48 6.34 -2.15 15.58
C THR A 48 7.58 -2.19 14.68
N LEU A 49 8.16 -1.04 14.30
CA LEU A 49 9.35 -0.99 13.44
C LEU A 49 10.66 -1.27 14.20
N ASP A 50 10.69 -0.99 15.50
CA ASP A 50 11.88 -1.12 16.36
C ASP A 50 12.04 -2.51 17.02
N ALA A 51 11.27 -3.52 16.59
CA ALA A 51 11.23 -4.84 17.25
C ALA A 51 12.35 -5.82 16.82
N ASP A 52 13.22 -5.44 15.89
CA ASP A 52 14.37 -6.24 15.43
C ASP A 52 15.67 -5.39 15.48
N ASP A 53 16.21 -5.18 16.68
CA ASP A 53 17.64 -4.83 16.91
C ASP A 53 18.27 -5.81 17.93
#